data_AF-A0A842RNN2-F1
#
_entry.id   AF-A0A842RNN2-F1
#
_cell.length_a   1.000
_cell.length_b   1.000
_cell.length_c   1.000
_cell.angle_alpha   90.00
_cell.angle_beta   90.00
_cell.angle_gamma   90.00
#
_symmetry.space_group_name_H-M   'P 1'
#
loop_
_entity.id
_entity.type
_entity.pdbx_description
1 polymer ?
#
loop_
_entity_poly.entity_id
_entity_poly.type
_entity_poly.pdbx_seq_one_letter_code
_entity_poly.pdbx_strand_id
1 'polypeptide(L)'
;MKDSQIVNHAIEENRRFLMEHESKDLISEYDIPVGKYKLVQNVDQAINFANRIGYPVVAKVMSPDIIHKTEAGIIKLNIKTDEELRIAFEEITTNAKKYKKDVRIEGINIQNMAIEGLLEVIIGGIRDQNFGPVLMFGLGGIFVEIFKDVSYRVCPINRREAARMITKIKAFPLMNGYRGKAKADIESIITCLVNCCQIFKDNPNIKELDLNPVIIFEEGKDIMVVDARIILREGI
;
A
#
# COMPACT_ATOMS: atom_id res chain seq x y z
N MET A 1 -15.82 -14.73 -12.24
CA MET A 1 -15.20 -14.25 -10.99
C MET A 1 -13.76 -14.65 -11.08
N LYS A 2 -12.83 -13.70 -10.99
CA LYS A 2 -11.42 -14.04 -10.94
C LYS A 2 -11.07 -14.12 -9.46
N ASP A 3 -11.25 -15.29 -8.87
CA ASP A 3 -10.85 -15.54 -7.48
C ASP A 3 -9.32 -15.45 -7.44
N SER A 4 -8.77 -14.48 -6.71
CA SER A 4 -7.33 -14.29 -6.64
C SER A 4 -6.68 -15.46 -5.90
N GLN A 5 -5.67 -16.07 -6.53
CA GLN A 5 -4.85 -17.11 -5.90
C GLN A 5 -4.18 -16.61 -4.62
N ILE A 6 -3.79 -15.32 -4.58
CA ILE A 6 -3.18 -14.67 -3.42
C ILE A 6 -4.15 -14.67 -2.23
N VAL A 7 -5.41 -14.28 -2.48
CA VAL A 7 -6.45 -14.26 -1.45
C VAL A 7 -6.77 -15.67 -0.96
N ASN A 8 -6.90 -16.62 -1.88
CA ASN A 8 -7.21 -18.01 -1.53
C ASN A 8 -6.08 -18.64 -0.71
N HIS A 9 -4.82 -18.44 -1.09
CA HIS A 9 -3.66 -18.93 -0.35
C HIS A 9 -3.65 -18.41 1.10
N ALA A 10 -3.90 -17.12 1.30
CA ALA A 10 -3.98 -16.55 2.64
C ALA A 10 -5.12 -17.15 3.48
N ILE A 11 -6.27 -17.46 2.87
CA ILE A 11 -7.40 -18.11 3.54
C ILE A 11 -7.06 -19.56 3.92
N GLU A 12 -6.42 -20.31 3.02
CA GLU A 12 -5.96 -21.69 3.28
C GLU A 12 -4.97 -21.75 4.45
N GLU A 13 -4.12 -20.73 4.60
CA GLU A 13 -3.21 -20.56 5.74
C GLU A 13 -3.90 -20.01 7.01
N ASN A 14 -5.23 -19.88 7.01
CA ASN A 14 -6.05 -19.31 8.09
C ASN A 14 -5.63 -17.88 8.49
N ARG A 15 -5.08 -17.10 7.55
CA ARG A 15 -4.72 -15.70 7.78
C ARG A 15 -5.92 -14.79 7.61
N ARG A 16 -5.96 -13.72 8.41
CA ARG A 16 -6.99 -12.67 8.35
C ARG A 16 -6.54 -11.45 7.56
N PHE A 17 -5.36 -11.49 6.96
CA PHE A 17 -4.78 -10.39 6.20
C PHE A 17 -3.78 -10.91 5.18
N LEU A 18 -3.56 -10.11 4.13
CA LEU A 18 -2.46 -10.29 3.19
C LEU A 18 -1.21 -9.60 3.74
N MET A 19 -0.06 -10.24 3.60
CA MET A 19 1.22 -9.56 3.83
C MET A 19 1.39 -8.40 2.83
N GLU A 20 2.30 -7.47 3.12
CA GLU A 20 2.42 -6.27 2.30
C GLU A 20 2.80 -6.58 0.84
N HIS A 21 3.69 -7.54 0.60
CA HIS A 21 4.06 -7.94 -0.76
C HIS A 21 2.86 -8.58 -1.49
N GLU A 22 2.09 -9.43 -0.83
CA GLU A 22 0.86 -10.03 -1.38
C GLU A 22 -0.21 -8.97 -1.68
N SER A 23 -0.35 -7.97 -0.80
CA SER A 23 -1.27 -6.85 -1.02
C SER A 23 -0.87 -6.06 -2.27
N LYS A 24 0.44 -5.81 -2.43
CA LYS A 24 0.99 -5.12 -3.60
C LYS A 24 0.87 -5.95 -4.88
N ASP A 25 1.11 -7.26 -4.80
CA ASP A 25 0.93 -8.18 -5.92
C ASP A 25 -0.53 -8.17 -6.38
N LEU A 26 -1.48 -8.26 -5.43
CA LEU A 26 -2.91 -8.23 -5.73
C LEU A 26 -3.32 -6.92 -6.40
N ILE A 27 -2.99 -5.75 -5.85
CA ILE A 27 -3.42 -4.47 -6.46
C ILE A 27 -2.77 -4.24 -7.82
N SER A 28 -1.56 -4.78 -8.04
CA SER A 28 -0.87 -4.73 -9.34
C SER A 28 -1.60 -5.54 -10.42
N GLU A 29 -2.31 -6.62 -10.07
CA GLU A 29 -3.18 -7.36 -11.01
C GLU A 29 -4.36 -6.53 -11.52
N TYR A 30 -4.66 -5.41 -10.87
CA TYR A 30 -5.72 -4.45 -11.22
C TYR A 30 -5.15 -3.12 -11.70
N ASP A 31 -3.93 -3.12 -12.26
CA ASP A 31 -3.28 -1.94 -12.84
C ASP A 31 -3.13 -0.77 -11.85
N ILE A 32 -3.04 -1.06 -10.54
CA ILE A 32 -2.74 -0.04 -9.52
C ILE A 32 -1.22 0.01 -9.35
N PRO A 33 -0.57 1.16 -9.61
CA PRO A 33 0.88 1.26 -9.62
C PRO A 33 1.49 1.16 -8.22
N VAL A 34 2.47 0.29 -8.07
CA VAL A 34 3.26 0.09 -6.84
C VAL A 34 4.73 0.37 -7.11
N GLY A 35 5.45 0.86 -6.10
CA GLY A 35 6.90 0.99 -6.19
C GLY A 35 7.58 -0.37 -6.40
N LYS A 36 8.76 -0.43 -7.01
CA LYS A 36 9.46 -1.70 -7.22
C LYS A 36 9.85 -2.31 -5.87
N TYR A 37 9.56 -3.59 -5.70
CA TYR A 37 9.96 -4.36 -4.53
C TYR A 37 10.30 -5.80 -4.89
N LYS A 38 10.90 -6.50 -3.93
CA LYS A 38 11.14 -7.94 -4.00
C LYS A 38 11.24 -8.53 -2.60
N LEU A 39 10.53 -9.63 -2.38
CA LEU A 39 10.75 -10.49 -1.22
C LEU A 39 12.03 -11.30 -1.44
N VAL A 40 12.97 -11.20 -0.51
CA VAL A 40 14.27 -11.90 -0.56
C VAL A 40 14.48 -12.75 0.68
N GLN A 41 15.23 -13.83 0.50
CA GLN A 41 15.50 -14.83 1.55
C GLN A 41 16.86 -14.64 2.23
N ASN A 42 17.76 -13.87 1.61
CA ASN A 42 19.10 -13.62 2.14
C ASN A 42 19.63 -12.26 1.70
N VAL A 43 20.70 -11.83 2.37
CA VAL A 43 21.33 -10.52 2.16
C VAL A 43 21.91 -10.35 0.75
N ASP A 44 22.43 -11.41 0.13
CA ASP A 44 23.00 -11.30 -1.22
C ASP A 44 21.91 -11.06 -2.26
N GLN A 45 20.74 -11.69 -2.11
CA GLN A 45 19.56 -11.37 -2.91
C GLN A 45 19.07 -9.94 -2.67
N ALA A 46 19.15 -9.45 -1.43
CA ALA A 46 18.79 -8.08 -1.06
C ALA A 46 19.69 -7.07 -1.79
N ILE A 47 21.01 -7.24 -1.69
CA ILE A 47 22.03 -6.39 -2.32
C ILE A 47 21.89 -6.41 -3.84
N ASN A 48 21.78 -7.59 -4.45
CA ASN A 48 21.60 -7.71 -5.90
C ASN A 48 20.36 -6.98 -6.40
N PHE A 49 19.26 -7.05 -5.66
CA PHE A 49 18.04 -6.34 -6.02
C PHE A 49 18.17 -4.82 -5.78
N ALA A 50 18.73 -4.40 -4.66
CA ALA A 50 18.96 -2.99 -4.33
C ALA A 50 19.84 -2.29 -5.39
N ASN A 51 20.93 -2.94 -5.82
CA ASN A 51 21.80 -2.46 -6.89
C ASN A 51 21.08 -2.33 -8.24
N ARG A 52 20.06 -3.16 -8.49
CA ARG A 52 19.26 -3.09 -9.72
C ARG A 52 18.21 -1.97 -9.70
N ILE A 53 17.59 -1.71 -8.55
CA ILE A 53 16.53 -0.69 -8.43
C ILE A 53 17.05 0.69 -8.04
N GLY A 54 18.29 0.77 -7.57
CA GLY A 54 18.94 1.99 -7.09
C GLY A 54 18.62 2.29 -5.61
N TYR A 55 19.61 2.87 -4.93
CA TYR A 55 19.49 3.40 -3.58
C TYR A 55 18.92 4.84 -3.57
N PRO A 56 18.30 5.32 -2.47
CA PRO A 56 18.09 4.59 -1.22
C PRO A 56 16.94 3.57 -1.27
N VAL A 57 17.06 2.52 -0.46
CA VAL A 57 16.07 1.44 -0.32
C VAL A 57 15.52 1.35 1.11
N VAL A 58 14.45 0.57 1.23
CA VAL A 58 13.81 0.20 2.49
C VAL A 58 13.86 -1.31 2.63
N ALA A 59 14.12 -1.80 3.85
CA ALA A 59 14.05 -3.20 4.21
C ALA A 59 12.96 -3.41 5.28
N LYS A 60 12.03 -4.35 5.04
CA LYS A 60 10.94 -4.69 5.99
C LYS A 60 10.87 -6.20 6.16
N VAL A 61 10.86 -6.71 7.39
CA VAL A 61 10.59 -8.14 7.61
C VAL A 61 9.12 -8.44 7.28
N MET A 62 8.89 -9.48 6.49
CA MET A 62 7.56 -10.02 6.23
C MET A 62 7.33 -11.22 7.14
N SER A 63 6.29 -11.11 7.96
CA SER A 63 5.92 -12.15 8.92
C SER A 63 4.40 -12.13 9.13
N PRO A 64 3.71 -13.28 9.06
CA PRO A 64 2.30 -13.36 9.46
C PRO A 64 2.13 -13.17 10.98
N ASP A 65 3.22 -13.23 11.74
CA ASP A 65 3.22 -13.18 13.20
C ASP A 65 3.46 -11.76 13.76
N ILE A 66 3.86 -10.79 12.93
CA ILE A 66 4.16 -9.41 13.34
C ILE A 66 3.41 -8.41 12.46
N ILE A 67 2.32 -7.85 13.01
CA ILE A 67 1.49 -6.86 12.33
C ILE A 67 2.07 -5.44 12.50
N HIS A 68 2.47 -5.07 13.72
CA HIS A 68 3.00 -3.73 14.05
C HIS A 68 4.52 -3.64 13.84
N LYS A 69 4.91 -3.53 12.57
CA LYS A 69 6.31 -3.63 12.12
C LYS A 69 7.25 -2.57 12.71
N THR A 70 6.79 -1.33 12.85
CA THR A 70 7.60 -0.23 13.39
C THR A 70 7.93 -0.44 14.87
N GLU A 71 6.94 -0.83 15.67
CA GLU A 71 7.12 -1.09 17.12
C GLU A 71 8.05 -2.27 17.39
N ALA A 72 8.01 -3.29 16.52
CA ALA A 72 8.91 -4.42 16.59
C ALA A 72 10.33 -4.10 16.08
N GLY A 73 10.58 -2.90 15.56
CA GLY A 73 11.89 -2.52 15.01
C GLY A 73 12.29 -3.34 13.78
N ILE A 74 11.32 -3.81 13.00
CA ILE A 74 11.53 -4.70 11.85
C ILE A 74 11.44 -3.99 10.49
N ILE A 75 11.55 -2.65 10.51
CA ILE A 75 11.65 -1.79 9.34
C ILE A 75 12.92 -0.96 9.44
N LYS A 76 13.69 -0.91 8.36
CA LYS A 76 14.79 0.05 8.19
C LYS A 76 14.58 0.87 6.92
N LEU A 77 14.56 2.19 7.09
CA LEU A 77 14.36 3.16 6.01
C LEU A 77 15.69 3.80 5.60
N ASN A 78 15.71 4.42 4.42
CA ASN A 78 16.80 5.27 3.94
C ASN A 78 18.18 4.58 3.96
N ILE A 79 18.22 3.30 3.58
CA ILE A 79 19.45 2.53 3.41
C ILE A 79 20.09 2.98 2.11
N LYS A 80 21.36 3.39 2.12
CA LYS A 80 22.02 4.05 0.98
C LYS A 80 23.13 3.24 0.34
N THR A 81 23.59 2.18 1.00
CA THR A 81 24.75 1.38 0.56
C THR A 81 24.55 -0.11 0.85
N ASP A 82 25.32 -0.95 0.17
CA ASP A 82 25.35 -2.40 0.40
C ASP A 82 25.73 -2.74 1.85
N GLU A 83 26.63 -1.97 2.46
CA GLU A 83 27.06 -2.16 3.85
C GLU A 83 25.93 -1.81 4.84
N GLU A 84 25.27 -0.65 4.64
CA GLU A 84 24.10 -0.29 5.43
C GLU A 84 22.98 -1.33 5.28
N LEU A 85 22.81 -1.90 4.08
CA LEU A 85 21.80 -2.93 3.82
C LEU A 85 22.11 -4.23 4.55
N ARG A 86 23.38 -4.65 4.59
CA ARG A 86 23.81 -5.84 5.32
C ARG A 86 23.54 -5.71 6.82
N ILE A 87 23.93 -4.57 7.40
CA ILE A 87 23.66 -4.25 8.81
C ILE A 87 22.15 -4.23 9.07
N ALA A 88 21.38 -3.54 8.23
CA ALA A 88 19.93 -3.45 8.36
C ALA A 88 19.25 -4.82 8.31
N PHE A 89 19.68 -5.70 7.38
CA PHE A 89 19.14 -7.05 7.21
C PHE A 89 19.28 -7.88 8.49
N GLU A 90 20.46 -7.86 9.10
CA GLU A 90 20.74 -8.58 10.35
C GLU A 90 19.99 -7.97 11.54
N GLU A 91 19.96 -6.64 11.63
CA GLU A 91 19.28 -5.88 12.69
C GLU A 91 17.79 -6.23 12.73
N ILE A 92 17.08 -6.07 11.62
CA ILE A 92 15.62 -6.28 11.58
C ILE A 92 15.26 -7.76 11.77
N THR A 93 16.08 -8.69 11.28
CA THR A 93 15.89 -10.14 11.48
C THR A 93 16.06 -10.51 12.95
N THR A 94 17.07 -9.95 13.61
CA THR A 94 17.32 -10.15 15.03
C THR A 94 16.19 -9.56 15.88
N ASN A 95 15.72 -8.35 15.53
CA ASN A 95 14.62 -7.69 16.22
C ASN A 95 13.32 -8.51 16.12
N ALA A 96 13.02 -9.08 14.96
CA ALA A 96 11.86 -9.96 14.79
C ALA A 96 11.89 -11.15 15.75
N LYS A 97 13.03 -11.85 15.83
CA LYS A 97 13.22 -13.02 16.72
C LYS A 97 13.18 -12.67 18.21
N LYS A 98 13.66 -11.47 18.57
CA LYS A 98 13.56 -10.94 19.93
C LYS A 98 12.13 -10.56 20.30
N TYR A 99 11.40 -9.97 19.37
CA TYR A 99 10.01 -9.55 19.57
C TYR A 99 9.08 -10.76 19.76
N LYS A 100 9.30 -11.83 19.01
CA LYS A 100 8.57 -13.10 19.17
C LYS A 100 9.50 -14.30 18.90
N LYS A 101 9.69 -15.13 19.93
CA LYS A 101 10.67 -16.24 19.94
C LYS A 101 10.46 -17.24 18.80
N ASP A 102 9.21 -17.55 18.48
CA ASP A 102 8.81 -18.50 17.43
C ASP A 102 8.22 -17.78 16.20
N VAL A 103 8.72 -16.57 15.89
CA VAL A 103 8.28 -15.80 14.72
C VAL A 103 8.57 -16.56 13.43
N ARG A 104 7.57 -16.69 12.56
CA ARG A 104 7.78 -17.11 11.17
C ARG A 104 8.18 -15.91 10.34
N ILE A 105 9.36 -15.96 9.72
CA ILE A 105 9.83 -14.94 8.80
C ILE A 105 9.74 -15.51 7.40
N GLU A 106 8.86 -14.95 6.59
CA GLU A 106 8.68 -15.34 5.18
C GLU A 106 9.78 -14.76 4.28
N GLY A 107 10.46 -13.71 4.75
CA GLY A 107 11.57 -13.07 4.09
C GLY A 107 11.66 -11.59 4.45
N ILE A 108 12.49 -10.88 3.70
CA ILE A 108 12.64 -9.43 3.84
C ILE A 108 12.18 -8.79 2.53
N ASN A 109 11.22 -7.88 2.61
CA ASN A 109 10.81 -7.07 1.48
C ASN A 109 11.81 -5.91 1.30
N ILE A 110 12.53 -5.92 0.18
CA ILE A 110 13.38 -4.81 -0.25
C ILE A 110 12.60 -4.01 -1.28
N GLN A 111 12.54 -2.69 -1.11
CA GLN A 111 11.82 -1.80 -2.02
C GLN A 111 12.51 -0.45 -2.14
N ASN A 112 12.21 0.29 -3.21
CA ASN A 112 12.67 1.67 -3.32
C ASN A 112 12.15 2.50 -2.13
N MET A 113 12.99 3.43 -1.65
CA MET A 113 12.50 4.50 -0.79
C MET A 113 11.48 5.31 -1.59
N ALA A 114 10.36 5.66 -0.95
CA ALA A 114 9.35 6.49 -1.57
C ALA A 114 9.96 7.83 -2.00
N ILE A 115 9.69 8.23 -3.24
CA ILE A 115 10.13 9.51 -3.81
C ILE A 115 9.09 10.56 -3.42
N GLU A 116 9.53 11.77 -3.10
CA GLU A 116 8.63 12.89 -2.85
C GLU A 116 7.78 13.18 -4.11
N GLY A 117 6.45 13.14 -3.96
CA GLY A 117 5.50 13.55 -5.00
C GLY A 117 4.97 14.96 -4.77
N LEU A 118 3.94 15.34 -5.52
CA LEU A 118 3.24 16.61 -5.30
C LEU A 118 2.44 16.59 -4.00
N LEU A 119 1.74 15.48 -3.75
CA LEU A 119 0.82 15.29 -2.62
C LEU A 119 0.79 13.81 -2.25
N GLU A 120 0.39 13.53 -1.01
CA GLU A 120 0.01 12.20 -0.55
C GLU A 120 -1.51 12.14 -0.36
N VAL A 121 -2.13 11.04 -0.76
CA VAL A 121 -3.55 10.72 -0.53
C VAL A 121 -3.70 9.34 0.08
N ILE A 122 -4.91 9.09 0.59
CA ILE A 122 -5.31 7.79 1.11
C ILE A 122 -6.51 7.32 0.30
N ILE A 123 -6.44 6.06 -0.13
CA ILE A 123 -7.56 5.35 -0.74
C ILE A 123 -7.87 4.16 0.14
N GLY A 124 -8.99 4.25 0.85
CA GLY A 124 -9.48 3.19 1.71
C GLY A 124 -10.74 2.56 1.15
N GLY A 125 -11.05 1.36 1.61
CA GLY A 125 -12.31 0.71 1.34
C GLY A 125 -12.64 -0.28 2.43
N ILE A 126 -13.91 -0.35 2.80
CA ILE A 126 -14.43 -1.34 3.73
C ILE A 126 -15.63 -2.01 3.11
N ARG A 127 -15.88 -3.26 3.50
CA ARG A 127 -17.16 -3.89 3.27
C ARG A 127 -18.08 -3.67 4.45
N ASP A 128 -18.97 -2.70 4.29
CA ASP A 128 -20.02 -2.41 5.24
C ASP A 128 -21.11 -3.50 5.24
N GLN A 129 -21.73 -3.72 6.40
CA GLN A 129 -22.75 -4.76 6.60
C GLN A 129 -24.06 -4.46 5.86
N ASN A 130 -24.41 -3.18 5.70
CA ASN A 130 -25.66 -2.75 5.08
C ASN A 130 -25.47 -2.36 3.61
N PHE A 131 -24.35 -1.71 3.30
CA PHE A 131 -24.11 -1.12 1.98
C PHE A 131 -23.18 -1.94 1.08
N GLY A 132 -22.56 -3.01 1.60
CA GLY A 132 -21.51 -3.71 0.88
C GLY A 132 -20.23 -2.87 0.78
N PRO A 133 -19.43 -2.96 -0.29
CA PRO A 133 -18.18 -2.23 -0.37
C PRO A 133 -18.40 -0.71 -0.46
N VAL A 134 -17.70 0.04 0.40
CA VAL A 134 -17.69 1.49 0.48
C VAL A 134 -16.25 1.97 0.37
N LEU A 135 -15.94 2.76 -0.65
CA LEU A 135 -14.66 3.42 -0.83
C LEU A 135 -14.61 4.75 -0.09
N MET A 136 -13.39 5.11 0.30
CA MET A 136 -12.98 6.36 0.90
C MET A 136 -11.82 6.95 0.09
N PHE A 137 -11.87 8.26 -0.14
CA PHE A 137 -10.75 9.04 -0.68
C PHE A 137 -10.51 10.27 0.18
N GLY A 138 -9.26 10.58 0.49
CA GLY A 138 -8.88 11.80 1.22
C GLY A 138 -7.42 12.17 1.05
N LEU A 139 -7.06 13.38 1.50
CA LEU A 139 -5.67 13.81 1.58
C LEU A 139 -4.94 13.03 2.69
N GLY A 140 -3.72 12.56 2.40
CA GLY A 140 -2.89 11.79 3.31
C GLY A 140 -2.05 12.65 4.25
N GLY A 141 -1.17 11.98 5.00
CA GLY A 141 -0.33 12.58 6.03
C GLY A 141 -1.13 13.05 7.25
N ILE A 142 -0.52 13.95 8.05
CA ILE A 142 -1.12 14.49 9.28
C ILE A 142 -2.51 15.14 9.09
N PHE A 143 -2.84 15.50 7.85
CA PHE A 143 -4.07 16.19 7.52
C PHE A 143 -5.31 15.30 7.64
N VAL A 144 -5.20 13.98 7.40
CA VAL A 144 -6.36 13.08 7.51
C VAL A 144 -6.82 12.93 8.96
N GLU A 145 -5.89 12.79 9.90
CA GLU A 145 -6.17 12.55 11.32
C GLU A 145 -6.79 13.80 11.97
N ILE A 146 -6.33 14.98 11.56
CA ILE A 146 -6.73 16.26 12.12
C ILE A 146 -8.03 16.78 11.47
N PHE A 147 -8.10 16.80 10.13
CA PHE A 147 -9.19 17.48 9.42
C PHE A 147 -10.33 16.57 8.99
N LYS A 148 -10.13 15.24 9.01
CA LYS A 148 -11.12 14.25 8.54
C LYS A 148 -11.68 14.61 7.16
N ASP A 149 -10.82 15.13 6.28
CA ASP A 149 -11.19 15.60 4.95
C ASP A 149 -11.24 14.43 3.94
N VAL A 150 -12.35 13.69 4.02
CA VAL A 150 -12.56 12.47 3.24
C VAL A 150 -13.90 12.49 2.54
N SER A 151 -14.01 11.72 1.46
CA SER A 151 -15.25 11.49 0.72
C SER A 151 -15.50 9.99 0.57
N TYR A 152 -16.78 9.60 0.60
CA TYR A 152 -17.18 8.20 0.52
C TYR A 152 -18.09 7.92 -0.67
N ARG A 153 -18.03 6.71 -1.23
CA ARG A 153 -19.00 6.15 -2.19
C ARG A 153 -19.17 4.65 -1.99
N VAL A 154 -20.40 4.19 -2.18
CA VAL A 154 -20.72 2.76 -2.29
C VAL A 154 -20.28 2.27 -3.67
N CYS A 155 -19.59 1.14 -3.72
CA CYS A 155 -19.23 0.47 -4.97
C CYS A 155 -20.42 -0.26 -5.60
N PRO A 156 -20.41 -0.46 -6.93
CA PRO A 156 -19.42 0.01 -7.89
C PRO A 156 -19.54 1.52 -8.16
N ILE A 157 -18.44 2.16 -8.55
CA ILE A 157 -18.43 3.56 -9.01
C ILE A 157 -17.92 3.64 -10.46
N ASN A 158 -18.43 4.60 -11.22
CA ASN A 158 -17.84 4.97 -12.51
C ASN A 158 -16.83 6.13 -12.38
N ARG A 159 -16.10 6.43 -13.46
CA ARG A 159 -15.11 7.52 -13.51
C ARG A 159 -15.67 8.88 -13.05
N ARG A 160 -16.92 9.19 -13.41
CA ARG A 160 -17.58 10.45 -13.01
C ARG A 160 -17.83 10.51 -11.49
N GLU A 161 -18.18 9.39 -10.87
CA GLU A 161 -18.34 9.31 -9.42
C GLU A 161 -17.01 9.40 -8.69
N ALA A 162 -15.96 8.75 -9.20
CA ALA A 162 -14.60 8.89 -8.70
C ALA A 162 -14.10 10.35 -8.79
N ALA A 163 -14.29 11.02 -9.94
CA ALA A 163 -13.97 12.44 -10.08
C ALA A 163 -14.71 13.31 -9.05
N ARG A 164 -16.00 13.03 -8.81
CA ARG A 164 -16.79 13.74 -7.78
C ARG A 164 -16.27 13.50 -6.37
N MET A 165 -15.77 12.30 -6.04
CA MET A 165 -15.12 12.04 -4.75
C MET A 165 -13.92 12.96 -4.57
N ILE A 166 -13.06 13.05 -5.59
CA ILE A 166 -11.84 13.86 -5.57
C ILE A 166 -12.17 15.35 -5.43
N THR A 167 -13.15 15.87 -6.18
CA THR A 167 -13.53 17.30 -6.09
C THR A 167 -14.24 17.68 -4.80
N LYS A 168 -14.71 16.71 -4.01
CA LYS A 168 -15.52 16.96 -2.80
C LYS A 168 -14.66 17.22 -1.56
N ILE A 169 -13.41 16.77 -1.54
CA ILE A 169 -12.52 17.04 -0.41
C ILE A 169 -12.12 18.53 -0.42
N LYS A 170 -12.05 19.14 0.77
CA LYS A 170 -11.69 20.55 0.94
C LYS A 170 -10.29 20.85 0.41
N ALA A 171 -9.40 19.86 0.44
CA ALA A 171 -8.03 19.95 -0.07
C ALA A 171 -7.91 19.87 -1.60
N PHE A 172 -8.99 19.66 -2.36
CA PHE A 172 -8.96 19.62 -3.82
C PHE A 172 -8.21 20.80 -4.49
N PRO A 173 -8.27 22.06 -4.01
CA PRO A 173 -7.49 23.15 -4.57
C PRO A 173 -5.97 22.91 -4.59
N LEU A 174 -5.43 22.07 -3.70
CA LEU A 174 -4.02 21.69 -3.72
C LEU A 174 -3.68 20.79 -4.91
N MET A 175 -4.64 19.98 -5.37
CA MET A 175 -4.48 19.05 -6.48
C MET A 175 -4.62 19.74 -7.84
N ASN A 176 -5.35 20.85 -7.90
CA ASN A 176 -5.56 21.62 -9.14
C ASN A 176 -4.43 22.63 -9.46
N GLY A 177 -3.30 22.53 -8.74
CA GLY A 177 -2.17 23.45 -8.84
C GLY A 177 -2.38 24.74 -8.03
N TYR A 178 -1.37 25.15 -7.27
CA TYR A 178 -1.39 26.40 -6.50
C TYR A 178 -0.02 27.08 -6.52
N ARG A 179 0.01 28.43 -6.59
CA ARG A 179 1.24 29.24 -6.51
C ARG A 179 2.40 28.76 -7.41
N GLY A 180 2.10 28.42 -8.66
CA GLY A 180 3.09 27.96 -9.64
C GLY A 180 3.46 26.47 -9.54
N LYS A 181 2.84 25.70 -8.62
CA LYS A 181 2.97 24.24 -8.60
C LYS A 181 2.15 23.60 -9.73
N ALA A 182 2.67 22.49 -10.26
CA ALA A 182 2.00 21.66 -11.25
C ALA A 182 0.69 21.07 -10.72
N LYS A 183 -0.20 20.69 -11.63
CA LYS A 183 -1.42 19.94 -11.32
C LYS A 183 -1.08 18.49 -11.00
N ALA A 184 -1.87 17.89 -10.11
CA ALA A 184 -1.80 16.49 -9.78
C ALA A 184 -2.40 15.62 -10.91
N ASP A 185 -1.92 14.39 -11.05
CA ASP A 185 -2.48 13.40 -11.98
C ASP A 185 -3.83 12.84 -11.47
N ILE A 186 -4.91 13.59 -11.71
CA ILE A 186 -6.26 13.22 -11.29
C ILE A 186 -6.78 11.97 -12.00
N GLU A 187 -6.42 11.78 -13.28
CA GLU A 187 -6.91 10.65 -14.08
C GLU A 187 -6.39 9.31 -13.55
N SER A 188 -5.16 9.28 -13.03
CA SER A 188 -4.57 8.10 -12.41
C SER A 188 -5.25 7.74 -11.08
N ILE A 189 -5.64 8.76 -10.28
CA ILE A 189 -6.43 8.55 -9.07
C ILE A 189 -7.83 8.02 -9.40
N ILE A 190 -8.49 8.58 -10.42
CA ILE A 190 -9.80 8.11 -10.88
C ILE A 190 -9.74 6.62 -11.26
N THR A 191 -8.72 6.24 -12.02
CA THR A 191 -8.52 4.85 -12.44
C THR A 191 -8.27 3.94 -11.23
N CYS A 192 -7.41 4.36 -10.30
CA CYS A 192 -7.15 3.63 -9.05
C CYS A 192 -8.43 3.41 -8.22
N LEU A 193 -9.26 4.45 -8.03
CA LEU A 193 -10.52 4.34 -7.29
C LEU A 193 -11.50 3.35 -7.94
N VAL A 194 -11.64 3.39 -9.27
CA VAL A 194 -12.49 2.43 -10.00
C VAL A 194 -11.95 1.00 -9.84
N ASN A 195 -10.64 0.82 -9.96
CA ASN A 195 -9.99 -0.48 -9.83
C ASN A 195 -10.08 -1.03 -8.40
N CYS A 196 -10.05 -0.18 -7.36
CA CYS A 196 -10.34 -0.60 -5.99
C CYS A 196 -11.76 -1.18 -5.83
N CYS A 197 -12.78 -0.57 -6.45
CA CYS A 197 -14.11 -1.18 -6.46
C CYS A 197 -14.13 -2.54 -7.20
N GLN A 198 -13.35 -2.66 -8.26
CA GLN A 198 -13.23 -3.93 -9.01
C GLN A 198 -12.55 -5.02 -8.16
N ILE A 199 -11.53 -4.68 -7.37
CA ILE A 199 -10.92 -5.59 -6.38
C ILE A 199 -11.97 -6.12 -5.39
N PHE A 200 -12.80 -5.24 -4.81
CA PHE A 200 -13.87 -5.66 -3.90
C PHE A 200 -14.94 -6.53 -4.56
N LYS A 201 -15.22 -6.29 -5.83
CA LYS A 201 -16.20 -7.05 -6.61
C LYS A 201 -15.69 -8.47 -6.89
N ASP A 202 -14.43 -8.59 -7.30
CA ASP A 202 -13.85 -9.87 -7.69
C ASP A 202 -13.38 -10.70 -6.48
N ASN A 203 -13.11 -10.06 -5.34
CA ASN A 203 -12.64 -10.72 -4.12
C ASN A 203 -13.64 -10.52 -2.97
N PRO A 204 -14.71 -11.33 -2.88
CA PRO A 204 -15.75 -11.17 -1.86
C PRO A 204 -15.21 -11.31 -0.43
N ASN A 205 -14.12 -12.05 -0.25
CA ASN A 205 -13.45 -12.29 1.03
C ASN A 205 -12.66 -11.09 1.56
N ILE A 206 -12.44 -10.04 0.75
CA ILE A 206 -11.83 -8.81 1.25
C ILE A 206 -12.85 -8.03 2.08
N LYS A 207 -12.45 -7.74 3.33
CA LYS A 207 -13.18 -6.93 4.30
C LYS A 207 -12.73 -5.47 4.24
N GLU A 208 -11.43 -5.23 4.12
CA GLU A 208 -10.84 -3.89 4.13
C GLU A 208 -9.66 -3.83 3.16
N LEU A 209 -9.50 -2.69 2.50
CA LEU A 209 -8.37 -2.32 1.67
C LEU A 209 -7.94 -0.91 2.08
N ASP A 210 -6.66 -0.72 2.36
CA ASP A 210 -6.08 0.57 2.72
C ASP A 210 -4.79 0.78 1.93
N LEU A 211 -4.82 1.77 1.04
CA LEU A 211 -3.66 2.24 0.28
C LEU A 211 -3.20 3.55 0.92
N ASN A 212 -2.13 3.47 1.71
CA ASN A 212 -1.67 4.58 2.53
C ASN A 212 -0.18 4.49 2.86
N PRO A 213 0.68 5.39 2.35
CA PRO A 213 0.34 6.51 1.48
C PRO A 213 0.26 6.12 0.00
N VAL A 214 -0.55 6.88 -0.75
CA VAL A 214 -0.51 6.94 -2.21
C VAL A 214 0.09 8.27 -2.61
N ILE A 215 1.24 8.23 -3.29
CA ILE A 215 1.94 9.42 -3.77
C ILE A 215 1.39 9.81 -5.13
N ILE A 216 1.08 11.09 -5.30
CA ILE A 216 0.59 11.63 -6.57
C ILE A 216 1.68 12.48 -7.21
N PHE A 217 1.95 12.23 -8.49
CA PHE A 217 2.87 13.03 -9.27
C PHE A 217 2.13 14.08 -10.11
N GLU A 218 2.90 14.83 -10.89
CA GLU A 218 2.37 15.82 -11.83
C GLU A 218 1.49 15.14 -12.89
N GLU A 219 0.55 15.90 -13.44
CA GLU A 219 -0.33 15.46 -14.52
C GLU A 219 0.45 14.71 -15.63
N GLY A 220 0.06 13.45 -15.88
CA GLY A 220 0.71 12.56 -16.85
C GLY A 220 1.88 11.73 -16.30
N LYS A 221 2.18 11.81 -14.99
CA LYS A 221 3.26 11.05 -14.32
C LYS A 221 2.75 10.00 -13.34
N ASP A 222 1.45 9.69 -13.36
CA ASP A 222 0.82 8.63 -12.59
C ASP A 222 0.82 8.86 -11.06
N ILE A 223 0.43 7.84 -10.31
CA ILE A 223 0.52 7.74 -8.85
C ILE A 223 1.45 6.57 -8.47
N MET A 224 1.76 6.45 -7.18
CA MET A 224 2.47 5.30 -6.65
C MET A 224 1.95 4.94 -5.26
N VAL A 225 1.45 3.71 -5.11
CA VAL A 225 1.11 3.16 -3.80
C VAL A 225 2.39 2.72 -3.10
N VAL A 226 2.66 3.32 -1.93
CA VAL A 226 3.87 3.05 -1.14
C VAL A 226 3.67 1.88 -0.20
N ASP A 227 2.49 1.81 0.42
CA ASP A 227 2.08 0.74 1.31
C ASP A 227 0.61 0.37 1.06
N ALA A 228 0.32 -0.91 1.22
CA ALA A 228 -0.98 -1.49 0.96
C ALA A 228 -1.28 -2.52 2.03
N ARG A 229 -2.45 -2.40 2.65
CA ARG A 229 -2.95 -3.31 3.67
C ARG A 229 -4.30 -3.85 3.25
N ILE A 230 -4.45 -5.16 3.28
CA ILE A 230 -5.71 -5.84 2.94
C ILE A 230 -6.07 -6.80 4.06
N ILE A 231 -7.29 -6.63 4.60
CA ILE A 231 -7.86 -7.48 5.65
C ILE A 231 -8.94 -8.35 5.03
N LEU A 232 -8.93 -9.62 5.39
CA LEU A 232 -9.88 -10.63 4.94
C LEU A 232 -11.02 -10.76 5.96
N ARG A 233 -12.19 -11.22 5.50
CA ARG A 233 -13.31 -11.56 6.39
C ARG A 233 -12.91 -12.72 7.31
N GLU A 234 -13.50 -12.75 8.50
CA GLU A 234 -13.46 -13.94 9.34
C GLU A 234 -14.40 -15.00 8.73
N GLY A 235 -13.92 -16.25 8.65
CA GLY A 235 -14.69 -17.49 8.44
C GLY A 235 -15.92 -17.42 7.53
N ILE A 236 -15.83 -18.08 6.37
CA ILE A 236 -17.04 -18.67 5.76
C ILE A 236 -17.32 -19.98 6.51
#